data_AF-A0A2G9T5T4-F1
#
_entry.id   AF-A0A2G9T5T4-F1
#
_cell.length_a   1.000
_cell.length_b   1.000
_cell.length_c   1.000
_cell.angle_alpha   90.00
_cell.angle_beta   90.00
_cell.angle_gamma   90.00
#
_symmetry.space_group_name_H-M   'P 1'
#
loop_
_entity.id
_entity.type
_entity.pdbx_description
1 polymer ?
#
loop_
_entity_poly.entity_id
_entity_poly.type
_entity_poly.pdbx_seq_one_letter_code
_entity_poly.pdbx_strand_id
1 'polypeptide(L)'
;MGRLYSEMIFINGYLHSDPHPGNVLVNKKPNGDVDIVLLDHGLYLDIDDHFRGLYADLWLALLAPDPDKLRSVATEMGVGELYGLFACIVARRSWKAVSQGIKNRKMDSDE
;
A
#
# COMPACT_ATOMS: atom_id res chain seq x y z
N MET A 1 -8.10 -1.16 10.12
CA MET A 1 -7.96 -1.03 8.65
C MET A 1 -6.57 -1.37 8.15
N GLY A 2 -5.50 -0.65 8.53
CA GLY A 2 -4.14 -0.95 8.06
C GLY A 2 -3.73 -2.42 8.23
N ARG A 3 -3.88 -2.98 9.45
CA ARG A 3 -3.58 -4.40 9.73
C ARG A 3 -4.35 -5.38 8.84
N LEU A 4 -5.66 -5.17 8.65
CA LEU A 4 -6.53 -6.02 7.82
C LEU A 4 -6.00 -6.10 6.38
N TYR A 5 -5.70 -4.93 5.79
CA TYR A 5 -5.19 -4.85 4.42
C TYR A 5 -3.76 -5.38 4.31
N SER A 6 -2.93 -5.17 5.32
CA SER A 6 -1.59 -5.79 5.36
C SER A 6 -1.67 -7.31 5.42
N GLU A 7 -2.60 -7.90 6.16
CA GLU A 7 -2.82 -9.35 6.18
C GLU A 7 -3.35 -9.85 4.84
N MET A 8 -4.31 -9.15 4.21
CA MET A 8 -4.80 -9.47 2.86
C MET A 8 -3.68 -9.47 1.82
N ILE A 9 -2.82 -8.46 1.82
CA ILE A 9 -1.75 -8.29 0.83
C ILE A 9 -0.58 -9.22 1.13
N PHE A 10 0.00 -9.13 2.32
CA PHE A 10 1.31 -9.73 2.60
C PHE A 10 1.23 -11.13 3.21
N ILE A 11 0.06 -11.62 3.62
CA ILE A 11 -0.12 -12.96 4.21
C ILE A 11 -1.01 -13.84 3.35
N ASN A 12 -2.20 -13.37 2.99
CA ASN A 12 -3.22 -14.21 2.33
C ASN A 12 -3.14 -14.20 0.80
N GLY A 13 -2.76 -13.07 0.20
CA GLY A 13 -2.78 -12.90 -1.25
C GLY A 13 -4.18 -12.78 -1.85
N TYR A 14 -5.19 -12.48 -1.04
CA TYR A 14 -6.57 -12.24 -1.47
C TYR A 14 -6.99 -10.84 -1.03
N LEU A 15 -7.05 -9.92 -1.99
CA LEU A 15 -7.17 -8.49 -1.73
C LEU A 15 -8.54 -7.95 -2.15
N HIS A 16 -9.26 -7.37 -1.19
CA HIS A 16 -10.35 -6.45 -1.50
C HIS A 16 -9.74 -5.14 -2.05
N SER A 17 -9.92 -4.85 -3.32
CA SER A 17 -9.18 -3.77 -4.00
C SER A 17 -9.80 -2.38 -3.84
N ASP A 18 -10.97 -2.27 -3.19
CA ASP A 18 -11.63 -0.99 -2.91
C ASP A 18 -11.78 -0.69 -1.39
N PRO A 19 -10.77 -0.11 -0.73
CA PRO A 19 -10.81 0.22 0.71
C PRO A 19 -11.71 1.41 1.07
N HIS A 20 -12.72 1.72 0.26
CA HIS A 20 -13.63 2.82 0.54
C HIS A 20 -14.35 2.61 1.89
N PRO A 21 -14.40 3.63 2.78
CA PRO A 21 -15.04 3.50 4.08
C PRO A 21 -16.52 3.09 4.02
N GLY A 22 -17.23 3.44 2.94
CA GLY A 22 -18.61 3.04 2.71
C GLY A 22 -18.83 1.52 2.56
N ASN A 23 -17.77 0.76 2.26
CA ASN A 23 -17.82 -0.70 2.15
C ASN A 23 -17.58 -1.40 3.50
N VAL A 24 -17.34 -0.63 4.57
CA VAL A 24 -16.98 -1.16 5.89
C VAL A 24 -18.07 -0.82 6.89
N LEU A 25 -18.71 -1.84 7.44
CA LEU A 25 -19.65 -1.73 8.55
C LEU A 25 -19.00 -2.26 9.83
N VAL A 26 -19.09 -1.47 10.90
CA VAL A 26 -18.65 -1.88 12.23
C VAL A 26 -19.85 -2.41 13.00
N ASN A 27 -19.83 -3.70 13.32
CA ASN A 27 -20.89 -4.35 14.10
C ASN A 27 -20.40 -4.60 15.54
N LYS A 28 -21.01 -3.92 16.51
CA LYS A 28 -20.69 -4.10 17.92
C LYS A 28 -21.59 -5.18 18.52
N LYS A 29 -21.00 -6.27 18.99
CA LYS A 29 -21.72 -7.39 19.62
C LYS A 29 -22.14 -7.04 21.06
N PRO A 30 -23.19 -7.69 21.60
CA PRO A 30 -23.62 -7.49 22.98
C PRO A 30 -22.55 -7.80 24.04
N ASN A 31 -21.61 -8.69 23.73
CA ASN A 31 -20.49 -9.06 24.63
C ASN A 31 -19.34 -8.05 24.62
N GLY A 32 -19.41 -6.99 23.81
CA GLY A 32 -18.38 -5.96 23.68
C GLY A 32 -17.38 -6.17 22.53
N ASP A 33 -17.40 -7.34 21.88
CA ASP A 33 -16.57 -7.59 20.70
C ASP A 33 -17.05 -6.77 19.50
N VAL A 34 -16.15 -6.59 18.53
CA VAL A 34 -16.42 -5.83 17.31
C VAL A 34 -16.08 -6.70 16.10
N ASP A 35 -17.05 -6.86 15.20
CA ASP A 35 -16.81 -7.38 13.86
C ASP A 35 -16.62 -6.24 12.87
N ILE A 36 -15.71 -6.44 11.93
CA ILE A 36 -15.60 -5.64 10.71
C ILE A 36 -16.30 -6.42 9.61
N VAL A 37 -17.39 -5.85 9.08
CA VAL A 37 -18.16 -6.45 7.98
C VAL A 37 -17.83 -5.70 6.69
N LEU A 38 -17.39 -6.42 5.67
CA LEU A 38 -17.22 -5.90 4.32
C LEU A 38 -18.53 -6.07 3.56
N LEU A 39 -18.98 -5.02 2.89
CA LEU A 39 -20.28 -4.99 2.21
C LEU A 39 -20.17 -5.24 0.71
N ASP A 40 -19.16 -4.64 0.07
CA ASP A 40 -18.91 -4.80 -1.34
C ASP A 40 -17.99 -6.01 -1.56
N HIS A 41 -18.31 -6.80 -2.57
CA HIS A 41 -17.52 -7.96 -2.97
C HIS A 41 -17.22 -8.00 -4.48
N GLY A 42 -17.36 -6.87 -5.18
CA GLY A 42 -17.20 -6.77 -6.63
C GLY A 42 -15.76 -6.65 -7.12
N LEU A 43 -14.81 -6.24 -6.26
CA LEU A 43 -13.42 -5.96 -6.65
C LEU A 43 -12.41 -6.74 -5.81
N TYR A 44 -12.34 -8.06 -6.04
CA TYR A 44 -11.27 -8.89 -5.49
C TYR A 44 -10.16 -9.16 -6.49
N LEU A 45 -8.93 -9.25 -5.98
CA LEU A 45 -7.77 -9.65 -6.73
C LEU A 45 -7.03 -10.75 -5.97
N ASP A 46 -6.75 -11.85 -6.67
CA ASP A 46 -5.76 -12.83 -6.25
C ASP A 46 -4.37 -12.34 -6.65
N ILE A 47 -3.47 -12.21 -5.68
CA ILE A 47 -2.08 -11.84 -5.89
C ILE A 47 -1.18 -13.01 -5.50
N ASP A 48 -0.35 -13.45 -6.43
CA ASP A 48 0.59 -14.53 -6.18
C ASP A 48 1.75 -14.10 -5.27
N ASP A 49 2.46 -15.08 -4.72
CA ASP A 49 3.56 -14.85 -3.77
C ASP A 49 4.71 -14.04 -4.40
N HIS A 50 4.92 -14.17 -5.70
CA HIS A 50 5.94 -13.41 -6.42
C HIS A 50 5.59 -11.92 -6.44
N PHE A 51 4.37 -11.58 -6.84
CA PHE A 51 3.89 -10.21 -6.86
C PHE A 51 3.82 -9.61 -5.45
N ARG A 52 3.44 -10.40 -4.44
CA ARG A 52 3.47 -9.96 -3.04
C ARG A 52 4.89 -9.60 -2.59
N GLY A 53 5.89 -10.39 -2.99
CA GLY A 53 7.31 -10.08 -2.78
C GLY A 53 7.73 -8.77 -3.46
N LEU A 54 7.37 -8.59 -4.74
CA LEU A 54 7.63 -7.35 -5.47
C LEU A 54 6.99 -6.13 -4.80
N TYR A 55 5.74 -6.26 -4.33
CA TYR A 55 5.05 -5.17 -3.66
C TYR A 55 5.69 -4.84 -2.30
N ALA A 56 6.20 -5.84 -1.56
CA ALA A 56 6.97 -5.60 -0.35
C ALA A 56 8.29 -4.86 -0.65
N ASP A 57 9.03 -5.32 -1.66
CA ASP A 57 10.27 -4.67 -2.11
C ASP A 57 10.04 -3.23 -2.59
N LEU A 58 8.93 -2.96 -3.27
CA LEU A 58 8.50 -1.62 -3.65
C LEU A 58 8.37 -0.72 -2.41
N TRP A 59 7.64 -1.17 -1.39
CA TRP A 59 7.48 -0.40 -0.15
C TRP A 59 8.81 -0.19 0.58
N LEU A 60 9.68 -1.21 0.63
CA LEU A 60 11.00 -1.08 1.23
C LEU A 60 11.86 -0.04 0.50
N ALA A 61 11.88 -0.06 -0.84
CA ALA A 61 12.59 0.90 -1.67
C ALA A 61 12.00 2.33 -1.58
N LEU A 62 10.72 2.49 -1.23
CA LEU A 62 10.10 3.79 -0.97
C LEU A 62 10.41 4.31 0.44
N LEU A 63 10.42 3.44 1.45
CA LEU A 63 10.70 3.79 2.85
C LEU A 63 12.18 4.14 3.06
N ALA A 64 13.07 3.34 2.47
CA ALA A 64 14.50 3.58 2.38
C ALA A 64 14.82 3.81 0.90
N PRO A 65 14.87 5.08 0.43
CA PRO A 65 14.97 5.41 -0.98
C PRO A 65 16.09 4.66 -1.69
N ASP A 66 15.68 3.76 -2.58
CA ASP A 66 16.56 3.00 -3.45
C ASP A 66 16.01 3.09 -4.89
N PRO A 67 16.43 4.09 -5.67
CA PRO A 67 15.93 4.32 -7.02
C PRO A 67 16.21 3.15 -7.98
N ASP A 68 17.33 2.45 -7.80
CA ASP A 68 17.71 1.32 -8.66
C ASP A 68 16.81 0.12 -8.38
N LYS A 69 16.57 -0.20 -7.10
CA LYS A 69 15.61 -1.24 -6.70
C LYS A 69 14.18 -0.87 -7.10
N LEU A 70 13.79 0.40 -6.96
CA LEU A 70 12.48 0.89 -7.38
C LEU A 70 12.27 0.69 -8.89
N ARG A 71 13.28 1.00 -9.70
CA ARG A 71 13.24 0.78 -11.15
C ARG A 71 13.16 -0.71 -11.50
N SER A 72 13.96 -1.56 -10.85
CA SER A 72 13.93 -3.01 -11.12
C SER A 72 12.57 -3.62 -10.78
N VAL A 73 12.06 -3.33 -9.58
CA VAL A 73 10.75 -3.81 -9.13
C VAL A 73 9.63 -3.29 -10.02
N ALA A 74 9.62 -2.00 -10.35
CA ALA A 74 8.61 -1.44 -11.26
C ALA A 74 8.68 -2.08 -12.66
N THR A 75 9.87 -2.43 -13.14
CA THR A 75 10.03 -3.15 -14.41
C THR A 75 9.43 -4.55 -14.33
N GLU A 76 9.69 -5.30 -13.26
CA GLU A 76 9.11 -6.63 -13.03
C GLU A 76 7.59 -6.59 -12.84
N MET A 77 7.06 -5.50 -12.28
CA MET A 77 5.62 -5.23 -12.19
C MET A 77 4.98 -4.75 -13.51
N GLY A 78 5.76 -4.63 -14.60
CA GLY A 78 5.26 -4.22 -15.92
C GLY A 78 5.13 -2.71 -16.14
N VAL A 79 5.64 -1.87 -15.22
CA VAL A 79 5.61 -0.40 -15.33
C VAL A 79 6.80 0.13 -16.14
N GLY A 80 7.99 -0.47 -15.99
CA GLY A 80 9.21 -0.09 -16.71
C GLY A 80 9.70 1.32 -16.41
N GLU A 81 10.03 2.10 -17.45
CA GLU A 81 10.64 3.44 -17.34
C GLU A 81 9.74 4.47 -16.64
N LEU A 82 8.44 4.18 -16.47
CA LEU A 82 7.50 5.02 -15.72
C LEU A 82 7.59 4.82 -14.19
N TYR A 83 8.60 4.09 -13.69
CA TYR A 83 8.79 3.80 -12.26
C TYR A 83 8.72 5.06 -11.38
N GLY A 84 9.24 6.19 -11.85
CA GLY A 84 9.20 7.45 -11.11
C GLY A 84 7.78 7.99 -10.92
N LEU A 85 6.95 7.94 -11.97
CA LEU A 85 5.54 8.32 -11.89
C LEU A 85 4.75 7.32 -11.03
N PHE A 86 4.99 6.03 -11.21
CA PHE A 86 4.36 4.98 -10.41
C PHE A 86 4.64 5.16 -8.92
N ALA A 87 5.89 5.41 -8.54
CA ALA A 87 6.27 5.70 -7.15
C ALA A 87 5.55 6.92 -6.59
N CYS A 88 5.39 7.99 -7.39
CA CYS A 88 4.66 9.18 -6.98
C CYS A 88 3.16 8.89 -6.74
N ILE A 89 2.54 8.06 -7.60
CA ILE A 89 1.14 7.64 -7.46
C ILE A 89 0.94 6.80 -6.20
N VAL A 90 1.78 5.76 -6.01
CA VAL A 90 1.69 4.84 -4.87
C VAL A 90 1.94 5.56 -3.55
N ALA A 91 3.00 6.37 -3.47
CA ALA A 91 3.32 7.12 -2.26
C ALA A 91 2.38 8.31 -2.02
N ARG A 92 1.70 8.78 -3.07
CA ARG A 92 1.00 10.09 -3.11
C ARG A 92 1.91 11.23 -2.66
N ARG A 93 3.12 11.25 -3.20
CA ARG A 93 4.18 12.23 -2.88
C ARG A 93 4.86 12.69 -4.16
N SER A 94 5.49 13.86 -4.12
CA SER A 94 6.33 14.31 -5.24
C SER A 94 7.60 13.48 -5.34
N TRP A 95 8.20 13.43 -6.55
CA TRP A 95 9.45 12.73 -6.78
C TRP A 95 10.58 13.17 -5.83
N LYS A 96 10.65 14.48 -5.53
CA LYS A 96 11.62 15.03 -4.58
C LYS A 96 11.45 14.42 -3.18
N ALA A 97 10.20 14.25 -2.71
CA ALA A 97 9.94 13.66 -1.41
C ALA A 97 10.23 12.14 -1.38
N VAL A 98 9.93 11.44 -2.47
CA VAL A 98 10.24 10.00 -2.61
C VAL A 98 11.76 9.76 -2.63
N SER A 99 12.51 10.54 -3.41
CA SER A 99 13.97 10.36 -3.56
C SER A 99 14.78 10.83 -2.35
N GLN A 100 14.28 11.77 -1.54
CA GLN A 100 14.96 12.25 -0.33
C GLN A 100 14.69 11.37 0.92
N GLY A 101 13.66 10.54 0.89
CA GLY A 101 13.29 9.64 1.97
C GLY A 101 12.50 10.29 3.10
N ILE A 102 11.80 9.44 3.85
CA ILE A 102 10.81 9.85 4.86
C ILE A 102 11.48 10.42 6.13
N LYS A 103 12.78 10.19 6.33
CA LYS A 103 13.51 10.57 7.56
C LYS A 103 13.82 12.06 7.72
N ASN A 104 13.62 12.89 6.70
CA ASN A 104 14.06 14.30 6.72
C ASN A 104 12.91 15.29 6.55
N ARG A 105 11.97 15.32 7.50
CA ARG A 105 11.13 16.50 7.72
C ARG A 105 11.37 17.02 9.13
N LYS A 106 11.99 18.20 9.25
CA LYS A 106 11.63 19.11 10.35
C LYS A 106 10.13 19.39 10.18
N MET A 107 9.35 19.25 11.26
CA MET A 107 8.03 19.86 11.30
C MET A 107 8.23 21.36 11.05
N ASP A 108 7.55 21.92 10.04
CA ASP A 108 7.39 23.36 9.99
C ASP A 108 6.65 23.77 11.25
N SER A 109 7.20 24.73 11.98
CA SER A 109 6.70 25.22 13.28
C SER A 109 5.48 26.13 13.15
N ASP A 110 4.87 26.19 11.97
CA ASP A 110 3.85 27.19 11.62
C ASP A 110 2.49 26.52 11.35
N GLU A 111 2.06 25.62 12.25
CA GLU A 111 0.66 25.24 12.46
C GLU A 111 0.28 25.36 13.95
#